data_AF-C1BXP5-F1
#
_entry.id   AF-C1BXP5-F1
#
_cell.length_a   1.000
_cell.length_b   1.000
_cell.length_c   1.000
_cell.angle_alpha   90.00
_cell.angle_beta   90.00
_cell.angle_gamma   90.00
#
_symmetry.space_group_name_H-M   'P 1'
#
loop_
_entity.id
_entity.type
_entity.pdbx_description
1 polymer ?
#
loop_
_entity_poly.entity_id
_entity_poly.type
_entity_poly.pdbx_seq_one_letter_code
_entity_poly.pdbx_strand_id
1 'polypeptide(L)' 'MLSQPWYHGNITRSTAEDLLSKAARDGSFLLRDSESIQGAYALCVL' A
#
# COMPACT_ATOMS: atom_id res chain seq x y z
N MET A 1 -3.66 -14.21 14.97
CA MET A 1 -4.14 -13.53 13.74
C MET A 1 -2.92 -12.95 13.07
N LEU A 2 -2.50 -13.48 11.92
CA LEU A 2 -1.25 -13.05 11.28
C LEU A 2 -1.48 -11.67 10.65
N SER A 3 -0.88 -10.61 11.20
CA SER A 3 -0.83 -9.32 10.53
C SER A 3 0.02 -9.48 9.27
N GLN A 4 -0.56 -9.31 8.08
CA GLN A 4 0.24 -9.32 6.87
C GLN A 4 1.05 -8.02 6.80
N PRO A 5 2.40 -8.07 6.80
CA PRO A 5 3.24 -6.87 6.85
C PRO A 5 3.14 -6.01 5.57
N TRP A 6 2.57 -6.56 4.51
CA TRP A 6 2.35 -5.90 3.21
C TRP A 6 0.95 -5.29 3.08
N TYR A 7 0.05 -5.50 4.05
CA TYR A 7 -1.28 -4.89 4.04
C TYR A 7 -1.34 -3.74 5.04
N HIS A 8 -1.59 -2.54 4.52
CA HIS A 8 -1.56 -1.30 5.30
C HIS A 8 -2.96 -0.75 5.61
N GLY A 9 -4.02 -1.45 5.21
CA GLY A 9 -5.40 -1.01 5.45
C GLY A 9 -5.72 0.32 4.76
N ASN A 10 -6.52 1.15 5.41
CA ASN A 10 -7.02 2.41 4.87
C ASN A 10 -5.99 3.54 4.99
N ILE A 11 -4.96 3.49 4.14
CA ILE A 11 -4.03 4.61 3.90
C ILE A 11 -4.31 5.27 2.55
N THR A 12 -3.96 6.54 2.42
CA THR A 12 -4.11 7.28 1.16
C THR A 12 -3.06 6.86 0.13
N ARG A 13 -3.30 7.19 -1.15
CA ARG A 13 -2.30 7.02 -2.21
C ARG A 13 -0.97 7.69 -1.87
N SER A 14 -1.00 8.94 -1.41
CA SER A 14 0.20 9.71 -1.09
C SER A 14 1.01 9.08 0.05
N THR A 15 0.35 8.56 1.08
CA THR A 15 1.05 7.82 2.15
C THR A 15 1.74 6.55 1.63
N ALA A 16 1.11 5.84 0.68
CA ALA A 16 1.72 4.67 0.05
C ALA A 16 2.96 5.05 -0.78
N GLU A 17 2.88 6.13 -1.55
CA GLU A 17 4.00 6.68 -2.34
C GLU A 17 5.18 7.07 -1.45
N ASP A 18 4.92 7.73 -0.31
CA ASP A 18 5.96 8.09 0.67
C ASP A 18 6.64 6.87 1.28
N LEU A 19 5.88 5.82 1.62
CA LEU A 19 6.42 4.59 2.20
C LEU A 19 7.31 3.84 1.19
N LEU A 20 6.85 3.73 -0.06
CA LEU A 20 7.62 3.09 -1.13
C LEU A 20 8.90 3.87 -1.45
N SER A 21 8.79 5.21 -1.51
CA SER A 21 9.94 6.09 -1.74
C SER A 21 11.00 5.96 -0.62
N LYS A 22 10.57 5.81 0.63
CA LYS A 22 11.47 5.57 1.78
C LYS A 22 12.14 4.20 1.74
N ALA A 23 11.47 3.18 1.19
CA ALA A 23 12.05 1.85 1.04
C ALA A 23 13.18 1.82 -0.02
N ALA A 24 13.09 2.70 -1.04
CA ALA A 24 14.13 2.94 -2.06
C ALA A 24 14.67 1.65 -2.70
N ARG A 25 13.79 0.68 -2.96
CA ARG A 25 14.13 -0.62 -3.53
C ARG A 25 13.13 -1.02 -4.61
N ASP A 26 13.63 -1.30 -5.81
CA ASP A 26 12.83 -1.76 -6.94
C ASP A 26 12.01 -3.01 -6.58
N GLY A 27 10.74 -3.01 -6.99
CA GLY A 27 9.81 -4.09 -6.69
C GLY A 27 9.28 -4.09 -5.25
N SER A 28 9.55 -3.05 -4.46
CA SER A 28 8.83 -2.80 -3.22
C SER A 28 7.35 -2.62 -3.52
N PHE A 29 6.50 -3.24 -2.71
CA PHE A 29 5.05 -3.15 -2.89
C PHE A 29 4.31 -3.13 -1.56
N LEU A 30 3.08 -2.64 -1.60
CA LEU A 30 2.11 -2.77 -0.52
C LEU A 30 0.68 -2.80 -1.05
N LEU A 31 -0.23 -3.34 -0.24
CA LEU A 31 -1.66 -3.32 -0.45
C LEU A 31 -2.33 -2.35 0.52
N ARG A 32 -3.32 -1.62 0.02
CA ARG A 32 -4.18 -0.71 0.80
C ARG A 32 -5.62 -0.83 0.35
N ASP A 33 -6.55 -0.31 1.15
CA ASP A 33 -7.93 -0.11 0.71
C ASP A 33 -7.98 0.93 -0.44
N SER A 34 -8.86 0.69 -1.41
CA SER A 34 -9.07 1.61 -2.53
C SER A 34 -9.87 2.83 -2.08
N GLU A 35 -9.36 4.02 -2.41
CA GLU A 35 -10.06 5.28 -2.13
C GLU A 35 -11.24 5.53 -3.09
N SER A 36 -11.23 4.89 -4.27
CA SER A 36 -12.22 5.14 -5.32
C SER A 36 -13.30 4.06 -5.42
N ILE A 37 -13.02 2.84 -4.93
CA ILE A 37 -13.94 1.70 -5.05
C ILE A 37 -14.03 1.02 -3.68
N GLN A 38 -15.18 1.15 -3.02
CA GLN A 38 -15.43 0.53 -1.73
C GLN A 38 -15.30 -1.00 -1.82
N GLY A 39 -14.55 -1.59 -0.89
CA GLY A 39 -14.32 -3.03 -0.81
C GLY A 39 -13.27 -3.57 -1.80
N ALA A 40 -12.68 -2.70 -2.64
CA ALA A 40 -11.54 -3.06 -3.47
C ALA A 40 -10.22 -2.70 -2.80
N TYR A 41 -9.15 -3.37 -3.24
CA TYR A 41 -7.78 -3.06 -2.83
C TYR A 41 -7.01 -2.37 -3.95
N ALA A 42 -6.04 -1.54 -3.57
CA ALA A 42 -5.05 -0.99 -4.48
C ALA A 42 -3.67 -1.61 -4.18
N LEU A 43 -3.04 -2.15 -5.23
CA LEU A 43 -1.63 -2.54 -5.22
C LEU A 43 -0.79 -1.32 -5.58
N CYS A 44 0.15 -0.95 -4.72
CA CYS A 44 1.11 0.10 -4.96
C CYS A 44 2.50 -0.54 -5.10
N VAL A 45 3.23 -0.20 -6.16
CA VAL A 45 4.57 -0.73 -6.45
C VAL A 45 5.53 0.44 -6.77
N LEU A 46 6.79 0.30 -6.38
CA LEU A 46 7.89 1.17 -6.81
C LEU A 46 8.53 0.64 -8.08
#